data_AF-A0A2W6S9V4-F1
#
_entry.id   AF-A0A2W6S9V4-F1
#
_cell.length_a   1.000
_cell.length_b   1.000
_cell.length_c   1.000
_cell.angle_alpha   90.00
_cell.angle_beta   90.00
_cell.angle_gamma   90.00
#
_symmetry.space_group_name_H-M   'P 1'
#
loop_
_entity.id
_entity.type
_entity.pdbx_description
1 polymer ?
#
loop_
_entity_poly.entity_id
_entity_poly.type
_entity_poly.pdbx_seq_one_letter_code
_entity_poly.pdbx_strand_id
1 'polypeptide(L)'
;MNRQKFVNKFMAAFFILVIIKVIGILAQLFHQSFWSVIGTLLIFAIIAFIIFAVLLQLEKKEKEKNQSAGRVANGGGNFYIETSLFDKIRNKYEELAQKYIDEKDYKRAAKVYINLLQDNYRGAKTLEDGEFYNEAAVIYLKKLKNKSEAANCYEKAKQYKKAIDLYKELEQKEKVGDLYREINDIKNANTY
;
A
#
# COMPACT_ATOMS: atom_id res chain seq x y z
N MET A 1 21.48 2.80 -7.44
CA MET A 1 21.87 1.61 -8.24
C MET A 1 21.07 1.62 -9.55
N ASN A 2 21.74 1.66 -10.70
CA ASN A 2 21.10 1.94 -11.99
C ASN A 2 20.24 0.73 -12.42
N ARG A 3 18.90 0.86 -12.38
CA ARG A 3 17.96 -0.27 -12.57
C ARG A 3 18.18 -1.01 -13.88
N GLN A 4 18.58 -0.29 -14.92
CA GLN A 4 18.87 -0.85 -16.24
C GLN A 4 20.08 -1.80 -16.23
N LYS A 5 21.09 -1.54 -15.40
CA LYS A 5 22.23 -2.46 -15.21
C LYS A 5 21.83 -3.73 -14.45
N PHE A 6 20.86 -3.64 -13.55
CA PHE A 6 20.32 -4.80 -12.83
C PHE A 6 19.49 -5.69 -13.77
N VAL A 7 18.60 -5.09 -14.56
CA VAL A 7 17.76 -5.83 -15.53
C VAL A 7 18.62 -6.56 -16.56
N ASN A 8 19.66 -5.92 -17.10
CA ASN A 8 20.54 -6.58 -18.07
C ASN A 8 21.31 -7.76 -17.48
N LYS A 9 21.80 -7.63 -16.23
CA LYS A 9 22.45 -8.74 -15.52
C LYS A 9 21.49 -9.88 -15.19
N PHE A 10 20.26 -9.53 -14.81
CA PHE A 10 19.20 -10.51 -14.53
C PHE A 10 18.79 -11.26 -15.79
N MET A 11 18.59 -10.57 -16.91
CA MET A 11 18.29 -11.19 -18.20
C MET A 11 19.40 -12.14 -18.65
N ALA A 12 20.67 -11.76 -18.51
CA ALA A 12 21.80 -12.63 -18.83
C ALA A 12 21.81 -13.91 -17.96
N ALA A 13 21.58 -13.78 -16.65
CA ALA A 13 21.49 -14.93 -15.75
C ALA A 13 20.30 -15.83 -16.09
N PHE A 14 19.16 -15.24 -16.45
CA PHE A 14 17.96 -15.98 -16.85
C PHE A 14 18.22 -16.79 -18.14
N PHE A 15 18.82 -16.20 -19.17
CA PHE A 15 19.16 -16.90 -20.40
C PHE A 15 20.13 -18.07 -20.17
N ILE A 16 21.11 -17.91 -19.28
CA ILE A 16 22.03 -18.99 -18.90
C ILE A 16 21.25 -20.17 -18.30
N LEU A 17 20.30 -19.91 -17.40
CA LEU A 17 19.46 -20.95 -16.80
C LEU A 17 18.57 -21.65 -17.84
N VAL A 18 18.02 -20.90 -18.80
CA VAL A 18 17.23 -21.46 -19.90
C VAL A 18 18.09 -22.38 -20.76
N ILE A 19 19.31 -21.97 -21.13
CA ILE A 19 20.24 -22.79 -21.93
C ILE A 19 20.61 -24.07 -21.19
N ILE A 20 20.94 -23.99 -19.90
CA ILE A 20 21.25 -25.16 -19.07
C ILE A 20 20.03 -26.11 -19.03
N LYS A 21 18.81 -25.57 -18.93
CA LYS A 21 17.59 -26.38 -18.90
C LYS A 21 17.35 -27.07 -20.25
N VAL A 22 17.56 -26.38 -21.37
CA VAL A 22 17.44 -26.94 -22.72
C VAL A 22 18.45 -28.05 -22.95
N ILE A 23 19.71 -27.87 -22.52
CA ILE A 23 20.75 -28.91 -22.60
C ILE A 23 20.36 -30.13 -21.74
N GLY A 24 19.82 -29.91 -20.53
CA GLY A 24 19.33 -30.99 -19.68
C GLY A 24 18.16 -31.78 -20.29
N ILE A 25 17.26 -31.09 -21.00
CA ILE A 25 16.14 -31.71 -21.73
C ILE A 25 16.66 -32.50 -22.94
N LEU A 26 17.64 -31.98 -23.68
CA LEU A 26 18.30 -32.68 -24.79
C LEU A 26 19.04 -33.95 -24.33
N ALA A 27 19.67 -33.92 -23.14
CA ALA A 27 20.28 -35.11 -22.55
C ALA A 27 19.24 -36.17 -22.15
N GLN A 28 18.06 -35.76 -21.69
CA GLN A 28 16.95 -36.67 -21.37
C GLN A 28 16.34 -37.34 -22.60
N LEU A 29 16.51 -36.76 -23.79
CA LEU A 29 16.04 -37.32 -25.07
C LEU A 29 16.68 -38.69 -25.39
N PHE A 30 17.84 -39.00 -24.80
CA PHE A 30 18.54 -40.28 -24.99
C PHE A 30 18.07 -41.41 -24.07
N HIS A 31 17.32 -41.13 -22.99
CA HIS A 31 16.95 -42.13 -21.97
C HIS A 31 15.44 -42.18 -21.64
N GLN A 32 14.66 -41.19 -22.07
CA GLN A 32 13.23 -41.08 -21.76
C GLN A 32 12.39 -40.99 -23.03
N SER A 33 11.14 -41.45 -22.96
CA SER A 33 10.20 -41.40 -24.08
C SER A 33 10.02 -39.97 -24.58
N PHE A 34 10.07 -39.80 -25.91
CA PHE A 34 9.92 -38.51 -26.61
C PHE A 34 8.71 -37.69 -26.09
N TRP A 35 7.61 -38.38 -25.79
CA TRP A 35 6.38 -37.77 -25.25
C TRP A 35 6.55 -37.09 -23.88
N SER A 36 7.45 -37.57 -23.04
CA SER A 36 7.77 -36.96 -21.73
C SER A 36 8.52 -35.64 -21.90
N VAL A 37 9.44 -35.59 -22.86
CA VAL A 37 10.20 -34.38 -23.21
C VAL A 37 9.27 -33.32 -23.81
N ILE A 38 8.33 -33.72 -24.68
CA ILE A 38 7.32 -32.82 -25.23
C ILE A 38 6.41 -32.25 -24.13
N GLY A 39 5.98 -33.08 -23.17
CA GLY A 39 5.14 -32.64 -22.05
C GLY A 39 5.82 -31.61 -21.15
N THR A 40 7.10 -31.83 -20.81
CA THR A 40 7.87 -30.88 -19.99
C THR A 40 8.13 -29.55 -20.70
N LEU A 41 8.36 -29.58 -22.01
CA LEU A 41 8.48 -28.37 -22.84
C LEU A 41 7.18 -27.57 -22.91
N LEU A 42 6.03 -28.23 -23.02
CA LEU A 42 4.71 -27.57 -23.00
C LEU A 42 4.44 -26.88 -21.66
N ILE A 43 4.73 -27.54 -20.54
CA ILE A 43 4.58 -26.94 -19.20
C ILE A 43 5.49 -25.73 -19.04
N PHE A 44 6.75 -25.83 -19.50
CA PHE A 44 7.69 -24.72 -19.46
C PHE A 44 7.22 -23.53 -20.32
N ALA A 45 6.68 -23.80 -21.51
CA ALA A 45 6.12 -22.78 -22.39
C ALA A 45 4.91 -22.06 -21.77
N ILE A 46 4.03 -22.79 -21.07
CA ILE A 46 2.88 -22.21 -20.35
C ILE A 46 3.36 -21.30 -19.22
N ILE A 47 4.34 -21.75 -18.42
CA ILE A 47 4.91 -20.93 -17.33
C ILE A 47 5.58 -19.67 -17.89
N ALA A 48 6.34 -19.80 -18.97
CA ALA A 48 6.96 -18.66 -19.66
C ALA A 48 5.91 -17.69 -20.21
N PHE A 49 4.80 -18.19 -20.75
CA PHE A 49 3.69 -17.38 -21.24
C PHE A 49 2.99 -16.61 -20.11
N ILE A 50 2.76 -17.25 -18.96
CA ILE A 50 2.16 -16.58 -17.78
C ILE A 50 3.10 -15.48 -17.28
N ILE A 51 4.40 -15.75 -17.17
CA ILE A 51 5.39 -14.74 -16.76
C ILE A 51 5.42 -13.58 -17.77
N PHE A 52 5.39 -13.87 -19.06
CA PHE A 52 5.36 -12.85 -20.12
C PHE A 52 4.08 -12.00 -20.07
N ALA A 53 2.92 -12.63 -19.87
CA ALA A 53 1.64 -11.93 -19.70
C ALA A 53 1.65 -11.00 -18.48
N VAL A 54 2.23 -11.46 -17.36
CA VAL A 54 2.39 -10.63 -16.15
C VAL A 54 3.36 -9.47 -16.40
N LEU A 55 4.47 -9.68 -17.11
CA LEU A 55 5.41 -8.61 -17.46
C LEU A 55 4.78 -7.56 -18.38
N LEU A 56 4.00 -7.97 -19.38
CA LEU A 56 3.24 -7.04 -20.23
C LEU A 56 2.21 -6.24 -19.43
N GLN A 57 1.54 -6.87 -18.46
CA GLN A 57 0.57 -6.20 -17.59
C GLN A 57 1.24 -5.19 -16.65
N LEU A 58 2.46 -5.48 -16.19
CA LEU A 58 3.27 -4.55 -15.39
C LEU A 58 3.78 -3.38 -16.24
N GLU A 59 4.19 -3.60 -17.48
CA GLU A 59 4.64 -2.53 -18.39
C GLU A 59 3.49 -1.58 -18.75
N LYS A 60 2.26 -2.10 -18.94
CA LYS A 60 1.07 -1.28 -19.19
C LYS A 60 0.76 -0.37 -18.00
N LYS A 61 0.92 -0.89 -16.77
CA LYS A 61 0.72 -0.13 -15.52
C LYS A 61 1.81 0.91 -15.28
N GLU A 62 3.03 0.68 -15.78
CA GLU A 62 4.13 1.64 -15.69
C GLU A 62 4.01 2.77 -16.72
N LYS A 63 3.44 2.50 -17.91
CA LYS A 63 3.10 3.52 -18.92
C LYS A 63 1.96 4.46 -18.47
N GLU A 64 0.98 3.98 -17.71
CA GLU A 64 -0.09 4.82 -17.14
C GLU A 64 0.43 5.81 -16.08
N LYS A 65 1.51 5.47 -15.36
CA LYS A 65 2.11 6.37 -14.36
C LYS A 65 2.95 7.50 -14.98
N ASN A 66 3.37 7.35 -16.24
CA ASN A 66 4.16 8.36 -16.97
C ASN A 66 3.34 9.16 -18.01
N GLN A 67 2.03 8.92 -18.11
CA GLN A 67 1.13 9.60 -19.05
C GLN A 67 -0.08 10.25 -18.36
N SER A 68 0.10 10.78 -17.14
CA SER A 68 -0.70 11.94 -16.70
C SER A 68 -0.27 13.20 -17.46
N ALA A 69 -0.36 13.14 -18.79
CA ALA A 69 -0.27 14.23 -19.73
C ALA A 69 -0.85 13.74 -21.07
N GLY A 70 -2.19 13.80 -21.18
CA GLY A 70 -2.92 13.88 -22.44
C GLY A 70 -2.89 12.65 -23.35
N ARG A 71 -3.97 11.87 -23.32
CA ARG A 71 -4.73 11.50 -24.52
C ARG A 71 -6.03 10.79 -24.16
N VAL A 72 -7.13 11.48 -24.42
CA VAL A 72 -8.48 10.94 -24.51
C VAL A 72 -8.50 9.93 -25.65
N ALA A 73 -8.72 8.65 -25.34
CA ALA A 73 -9.00 7.62 -26.32
C ALA A 73 -10.48 7.26 -26.26
N ASN A 74 -11.15 7.44 -27.41
CA ASN A 74 -12.54 7.12 -27.67
C ASN A 74 -12.90 5.68 -27.27
N GLY A 75 -13.81 5.56 -26.31
CA GLY A 75 -14.56 4.37 -25.93
C GLY A 75 -15.87 4.81 -25.27
N GLY A 76 -16.65 5.60 -26.02
CA GLY A 76 -17.78 6.39 -25.53
C GLY A 76 -19.06 5.58 -25.39
N GLY A 77 -19.61 5.59 -24.18
CA GLY A 77 -20.97 5.12 -23.89
C GLY A 77 -21.18 4.82 -22.41
N ASN A 78 -20.23 4.11 -21.79
CA ASN A 78 -20.39 3.61 -20.41
C ASN A 78 -19.56 4.37 -19.36
N PHE A 79 -18.36 4.85 -19.71
CA PHE A 79 -17.42 5.45 -18.76
C PHE A 79 -17.89 6.80 -18.19
N TYR A 80 -18.56 7.64 -19.00
CA TYR A 80 -19.06 8.95 -18.56
C TYR A 80 -20.26 8.84 -17.61
N ILE A 81 -21.16 7.88 -17.86
CA ILE A 81 -22.31 7.64 -16.98
C ILE A 81 -21.83 7.10 -15.63
N GLU A 82 -20.91 6.13 -15.65
CA GLU A 82 -20.34 5.53 -14.44
C GLU A 82 -19.57 6.55 -13.59
N THR A 83 -18.75 7.42 -14.20
CA THR A 83 -18.04 8.49 -13.49
C THR A 83 -19.02 9.47 -12.83
N SER A 84 -20.02 9.94 -13.59
CA SER A 84 -21.02 10.88 -13.04
C SER A 84 -21.87 10.30 -11.92
N LEU A 85 -22.16 8.99 -11.97
CA LEU A 85 -22.90 8.29 -10.94
C LEU A 85 -22.03 8.09 -9.69
N PHE A 86 -20.77 7.69 -9.88
CA PHE A 86 -19.81 7.56 -8.79
C PHE A 86 -19.61 8.89 -8.06
N ASP A 87 -19.46 9.99 -8.79
CA ASP A 87 -19.32 11.33 -8.22
C ASP A 87 -20.57 11.73 -7.42
N LYS A 88 -21.78 11.44 -7.93
CA LYS A 88 -23.02 11.68 -7.18
C LYS A 88 -23.11 10.86 -5.90
N ILE A 89 -22.72 9.59 -5.94
CA ILE A 89 -22.71 8.72 -4.74
C ILE A 89 -21.69 9.23 -3.73
N ARG A 90 -20.49 9.58 -4.20
CA ARG A 90 -19.45 10.17 -3.36
C ARG A 90 -19.94 11.44 -2.68
N ASN A 91 -20.53 12.36 -3.44
CA ASN A 91 -21.05 13.62 -2.90
C ASN A 91 -22.13 13.39 -1.84
N LYS A 92 -23.05 12.44 -2.04
CA LYS A 92 -24.05 12.09 -1.02
C LYS A 92 -23.41 11.58 0.28
N TYR A 93 -22.34 10.79 0.20
CA TYR A 93 -21.64 10.33 1.40
C TYR A 93 -20.82 11.45 2.06
N GLU A 94 -20.24 12.36 1.28
CA GLU A 94 -19.57 13.55 1.81
C GLU A 94 -20.57 14.45 2.56
N GLU A 95 -21.74 14.72 1.97
CA GLU A 95 -22.84 15.45 2.61
C GLU A 95 -23.32 14.76 3.89
N LEU A 96 -23.46 13.43 3.87
CA LEU A 96 -23.85 12.65 5.05
C LEU A 96 -22.81 12.73 6.17
N ALA A 97 -21.52 12.63 5.82
CA ALA A 97 -20.45 12.76 6.79
C ALA A 97 -20.41 14.18 7.39
N GLN A 98 -20.57 15.20 6.56
CA GLN A 98 -20.61 16.59 7.00
C GLN A 98 -21.80 16.85 7.93
N LYS A 99 -22.98 16.32 7.60
CA LYS A 99 -24.15 16.40 8.49
C LYS A 99 -23.86 15.82 9.88
N TYR A 100 -23.19 14.68 9.96
CA TYR A 100 -22.79 14.11 11.25
C TYR A 100 -21.75 14.97 11.99
N ILE A 101 -20.83 15.62 11.28
CA ILE A 101 -19.89 16.59 11.89
C ILE A 101 -20.65 17.79 12.46
N ASP A 102 -21.62 18.34 11.72
CA ASP A 102 -22.43 19.47 12.15
C ASP A 102 -23.27 19.11 13.40
N GLU A 103 -23.71 17.86 13.50
CA GLU A 103 -24.36 17.27 14.68
C GLU A 103 -23.38 16.90 15.82
N LYS A 104 -22.08 17.17 15.65
CA LYS A 104 -20.96 16.80 16.55
C LYS A 104 -20.82 15.28 16.77
N ASP A 105 -21.37 14.46 15.88
CA ASP A 105 -21.18 13.01 15.88
C ASP A 105 -19.99 12.60 14.99
N TYR A 106 -18.80 12.93 15.48
CA TYR A 106 -17.55 12.65 14.78
C TYR A 106 -17.30 11.15 14.59
N LYS A 107 -17.84 10.27 15.45
CA LYS A 107 -17.68 8.81 15.30
C LYS A 107 -18.48 8.28 14.12
N ARG A 108 -19.73 8.73 13.94
CA ARG A 108 -20.53 8.36 12.76
C ARG A 108 -19.95 8.97 11.49
N ALA A 109 -19.54 10.24 11.52
CA ALA A 109 -18.89 10.89 10.38
C ALA A 109 -17.62 10.13 9.94
N ALA A 110 -16.74 9.78 10.88
CA ALA A 110 -15.53 9.03 10.59
C ALA A 110 -15.80 7.65 9.99
N LYS A 111 -16.86 6.96 10.45
CA LYS A 111 -17.27 5.68 9.86
C LYS A 111 -17.71 5.84 8.41
N VAL A 112 -18.40 6.93 8.06
CA VAL A 112 -18.76 7.23 6.67
C VAL A 112 -17.50 7.41 5.82
N TYR A 113 -16.54 8.22 6.27
CA TYR A 113 -15.27 8.42 5.57
C TYR A 113 -14.49 7.12 5.39
N ILE A 114 -14.31 6.33 6.45
CA ILE A 114 -13.49 5.11 6.43
C ILE A 114 -14.15 3.99 5.61
N ASN A 115 -15.44 3.76 5.80
CA ASN A 115 -16.11 2.57 5.28
C ASN A 115 -16.79 2.82 3.93
N LEU A 116 -17.40 3.99 3.73
CA LEU A 116 -18.17 4.28 2.51
C LEU A 116 -17.31 5.00 1.47
N LEU A 117 -16.50 5.96 1.91
CA LEU A 117 -15.63 6.74 1.01
C LEU A 117 -14.22 6.15 0.87
N GLN A 118 -13.88 5.14 1.69
CA GLN A 118 -12.53 4.54 1.77
C GLN A 118 -11.41 5.56 2.07
N ASP A 119 -11.77 6.73 2.60
CA ASP A 119 -10.85 7.79 2.99
C ASP A 119 -10.47 7.64 4.46
N ASN A 120 -9.49 6.78 4.70
CA ASN A 120 -9.00 6.51 6.05
C ASN A 120 -8.36 7.74 6.71
N TYR A 121 -7.80 8.66 5.92
CA TYR A 121 -7.16 9.87 6.43
C TYR A 121 -8.19 10.87 6.93
N ARG A 122 -9.20 11.21 6.11
CA ARG A 122 -10.29 12.09 6.55
C ARG A 122 -11.05 11.50 7.73
N GLY A 123 -11.26 10.19 7.75
CA GLY A 123 -11.90 9.55 8.88
C GLY A 123 -11.09 9.64 10.18
N ALA A 124 -9.77 9.39 10.12
CA ALA A 124 -8.89 9.58 11.28
C ALA A 124 -8.86 11.04 11.73
N LYS A 125 -8.80 11.99 10.78
CA LYS A 125 -8.81 13.42 11.07
C LYS A 125 -10.12 13.88 11.72
N THR A 126 -11.25 13.38 11.23
CA THR A 126 -12.57 13.66 11.82
C THR A 126 -12.66 13.16 13.27
N LEU A 127 -12.06 12.00 13.58
CA LEU A 127 -11.96 11.53 14.96
C LEU A 127 -11.06 12.43 15.81
N GLU A 128 -9.95 12.90 15.26
CA GLU A 128 -9.05 13.84 15.95
C GLU A 128 -9.76 15.16 16.27
N ASP A 129 -10.51 15.72 15.31
CA ASP A 129 -11.29 16.95 15.48
C ASP A 129 -12.40 16.79 16.55
N GLY A 130 -12.91 15.57 16.71
CA GLY A 130 -13.83 15.19 17.79
C GLY A 130 -13.16 14.77 19.11
N GLU A 131 -11.85 14.99 19.25
CA GLU A 131 -11.03 14.60 20.42
C GLU A 131 -10.97 13.09 20.72
N PHE A 132 -11.36 12.26 19.75
CA PHE A 132 -11.29 10.80 19.83
C PHE A 132 -9.89 10.28 19.46
N TYR A 133 -8.87 10.83 20.11
CA TYR A 133 -7.46 10.63 19.78
C TYR A 133 -7.01 9.16 19.81
N ASN A 134 -7.49 8.37 20.76
CA ASN A 134 -7.18 6.93 20.83
C ASN A 134 -7.65 6.17 19.59
N GLU A 135 -8.84 6.50 19.10
CA GLU A 135 -9.46 5.83 17.97
C GLU A 135 -8.78 6.28 16.67
N ALA A 136 -8.50 7.58 16.55
CA ALA A 136 -7.71 8.16 15.45
C ALA A 136 -6.32 7.51 15.35
N ALA A 137 -5.60 7.37 16.48
CA ALA A 137 -4.27 6.76 16.52
C ALA A 137 -4.24 5.33 15.96
N VAL A 138 -5.27 4.53 16.27
CA VAL A 138 -5.40 3.17 15.75
C VAL A 138 -5.57 3.17 14.22
N ILE A 139 -6.34 4.11 13.67
CA ILE A 139 -6.53 4.23 12.23
C ILE A 139 -5.22 4.67 11.55
N TYR A 140 -4.54 5.69 12.10
CA TYR A 140 -3.24 6.14 11.60
C TYR A 140 -2.21 5.00 11.57
N LEU A 141 -2.14 4.21 12.64
CA LEU A 141 -1.17 3.11 12.74
C LEU A 141 -1.53 1.92 11.86
N LYS A 142 -2.78 1.43 11.92
CA LYS A 142 -3.17 0.17 11.30
C LYS A 142 -3.49 0.32 9.82
N LYS A 143 -4.22 1.37 9.44
CA LYS A 143 -4.72 1.56 8.07
C LYS A 143 -3.78 2.43 7.23
N LEU A 144 -3.33 3.55 7.79
CA LEU A 144 -2.49 4.52 7.07
C LEU A 144 -0.99 4.23 7.19
N LYS A 145 -0.59 3.35 8.12
CA LYS A 145 0.81 3.05 8.44
C LYS A 145 1.62 4.30 8.80
N ASN A 146 0.95 5.35 9.27
CA ASN A 146 1.56 6.60 9.67
C ASN A 146 1.82 6.58 11.17
N LYS A 147 3.03 6.15 11.55
CA LYS A 147 3.46 6.06 12.95
C LYS A 147 3.57 7.44 13.61
N SER A 148 3.94 8.47 12.86
CA SER A 148 4.13 9.83 13.37
C SER A 148 2.80 10.42 13.87
N GLU A 149 1.77 10.39 13.03
CA GLU A 149 0.43 10.88 13.42
C GLU A 149 -0.19 10.00 14.51
N ALA A 150 0.05 8.69 14.47
CA ALA A 150 -0.40 7.79 15.54
C ALA A 150 0.25 8.13 16.89
N ALA A 151 1.55 8.40 16.92
CA ALA A 151 2.27 8.79 18.13
C ALA A 151 1.74 10.11 18.70
N ASN A 152 1.55 11.12 17.84
CA ASN A 152 0.96 12.41 18.20
C ASN A 152 -0.46 12.24 18.78
N CYS A 153 -1.30 11.42 18.15
CA CYS A 153 -2.63 11.12 18.68
C CYS A 153 -2.56 10.39 20.03
N TYR A 154 -1.66 9.42 20.21
CA TYR A 154 -1.50 8.77 21.52
C TYR A 154 -0.97 9.74 22.60
N GLU A 155 -0.11 10.68 22.24
CA GLU A 155 0.36 11.76 23.13
C GLU A 155 -0.83 12.63 23.59
N LYS A 156 -1.64 13.14 22.64
CA LYS A 156 -2.87 13.90 22.95
C LYS A 156 -3.87 13.09 23.79
N ALA A 157 -3.94 11.78 23.57
CA ALA A 157 -4.77 10.86 24.35
C ALA A 157 -4.21 10.51 25.74
N LYS A 158 -3.07 11.11 26.13
CA LYS A 158 -2.31 10.79 27.36
C LYS A 158 -1.89 9.32 27.47
N GLN A 159 -1.83 8.60 26.36
CA GLN A 159 -1.31 7.24 26.26
C GLN A 159 0.21 7.27 26.07
N TYR A 160 0.92 7.93 26.99
CA TYR A 160 2.33 8.25 26.85
C TYR A 160 3.21 7.03 26.58
N LYS A 161 2.93 5.87 27.19
CA LYS A 161 3.68 4.63 26.92
C LYS A 161 3.62 4.22 25.45
N LYS A 162 2.43 4.25 24.84
CA LYS A 162 2.25 3.92 23.41
C LYS A 162 2.89 4.96 22.50
N ALA A 163 2.79 6.24 22.87
CA ALA A 163 3.43 7.32 22.13
C ALA A 163 4.96 7.17 22.17
N ILE A 164 5.54 6.91 23.35
CA ILE A 164 6.97 6.64 23.55
C ILE A 164 7.45 5.49 22.67
N ASP A 165 6.73 4.35 22.66
CA ASP A 165 7.11 3.20 21.83
C ASP A 165 7.20 3.58 20.35
N LEU A 166 6.21 4.32 19.84
CA LEU A 166 6.22 4.80 18.46
C LEU A 166 7.30 5.86 18.20
N TYR A 167 7.53 6.80 19.12
CA TYR A 167 8.56 7.83 18.96
C TYR A 167 9.98 7.24 19.02
N LYS A 168 10.19 6.17 19.77
CA LYS A 168 11.45 5.39 19.71
C LYS A 168 11.65 4.75 18.35
N GLU A 169 10.62 4.14 17.78
CA GLU A 169 10.69 3.57 16.42
C GLU A 169 10.93 4.63 15.33
N LEU A 170 10.53 5.88 15.59
CA LEU A 170 10.76 7.04 14.71
C LEU A 170 12.08 7.76 15.00
N GLU A 171 12.89 7.25 15.95
CA GLU A 171 14.15 7.84 16.39
C GLU A 171 14.04 9.28 16.94
N GLN A 172 12.84 9.69 17.37
CA GLN A 172 12.57 11.02 17.94
C GLN A 172 12.93 11.05 19.43
N LYS A 173 14.22 11.04 19.74
CA LYS A 173 14.75 10.94 21.11
C LYS A 173 14.27 12.06 22.04
N GLU A 174 14.23 13.30 21.56
CA GLU A 174 13.76 14.46 22.33
C GLU A 174 12.32 14.24 22.83
N LYS A 175 11.41 13.90 21.92
CA LYS A 175 10.02 13.56 22.25
C LYS A 175 9.91 12.40 23.24
N VAL A 176 10.75 11.38 23.10
CA VAL A 176 10.79 10.25 24.04
C VAL A 176 11.20 10.72 25.45
N GLY A 177 12.25 11.54 25.56
CA GLY A 177 12.72 12.10 26.82
C GLY A 177 11.67 12.97 27.50
N ASP A 178 11.02 13.86 26.74
CA ASP A 178 9.94 14.73 27.23
C ASP A 178 8.76 13.92 27.79
N LEU A 179 8.32 12.89 27.06
CA LEU A 179 7.22 12.05 27.51
C LEU A 179 7.58 11.19 28.72
N TYR A 180 8.85 10.79 28.87
CA TYR A 180 9.31 10.13 30.08
C TYR A 180 9.25 11.06 31.30
N ARG A 181 9.56 12.35 31.13
CA ARG A 181 9.38 13.35 32.19
C ARG A 181 7.92 13.56 32.55
N GLU A 182 7.02 13.62 31.57
CA GLU A 182 5.57 13.74 31.81
C GLU A 182 5.01 12.58 32.66
N ILE A 183 5.57 11.38 32.54
CA ILE A 183 5.20 10.23 33.40
C ILE A 183 6.08 10.07 34.65
N ASN A 184 6.89 11.08 34.99
CA ASN A 184 7.81 11.10 36.13
C ASN A 184 8.89 10.01 36.13
N ASP A 185 9.24 9.47 34.96
CA ASP A 185 10.32 8.50 34.79
C ASP A 185 11.63 9.20 34.41
N ILE A 186 12.18 9.92 35.38
CA ILE A 186 13.37 10.75 35.21
C ILE A 186 14.61 9.93 34.79
N LYS A 187 14.67 8.67 35.23
CA LYS A 187 15.79 7.78 34.89
C LYS A 187 15.83 7.51 33.39
N ASN A 188 14.69 7.14 32.79
CA ASN A 188 14.62 6.91 31.36
C ASN A 188 14.70 8.21 30.58
N ALA A 189 14.14 9.32 31.08
CA ALA A 189 14.25 10.63 30.44
C ALA A 189 15.70 11.06 30.21
N ASN A 190 16.58 10.93 31.21
CA ASN A 190 17.99 11.32 31.12
C ASN A 190 18.86 10.43 30.20
N THR A 191 18.29 9.34 29.68
CA THR A 191 18.99 8.43 28.76
C THR A 191 18.83 8.84 27.29
N TYR A 192 17.87 9.72 26.99
CA TYR A 192 17.53 10.19 25.64
C TYR A 192 17.91 11.65 25.44
#